data_AF-R7H4D9-F1
#
_entry.id   AF-R7H4D9-F1
#
_cell.length_a   1.000
_cell.length_b   1.000
_cell.length_c   1.000
_cell.angle_alpha   90.00
_cell.angle_beta   90.00
_cell.angle_gamma   90.00
#
_symmetry.space_group_name_H-M   'P 1'
#
loop_
_entity.id
_entity.type
_entity.pdbx_description
1 polymer ?
#
loop_
_entity_poly.entity_id
_entity_poly.type
_entity_poly.pdbx_seq_one_letter_code
_entity_poly.pdbx_strand_id
1 'polypeptide(L)'
;MQKANYTSTTTASGGQGKYPLSTQTLDFIQQQVMILQLLGYIGGSKYILRQPDGTNTGLAFINGEVLTLAAKPIPSANIRYVNVTTKKTDIKADGETYTEARTYRIAALSSSASGESYEYSKFAVLESNQTLGEKIKQMPQTVLNYLQDILAEKMPLLSKEGVTQSQLDALTTPCVVSCTKSVKVGDSTNYGVEVLPTGTAKSVRQTVYLPDGRKYTRYYNGSTWIGGSGWKLEGENLNLECKIVAGTVYIRHGKLPEGCKIIMLRKKRRSRWRSTGGGKAYTKNRGKRIKRAPKRQYVHYKGVVLNTSTAGTWYVPKCISVANTKLDHDMLNKELGGLCRPFVVKKADDASGNEVYRMTGVRNAITVKKSAHTQNSAYTQIGFQVVSYNADGSVAVGGNILKLKYHLRRLRTRIQQGVDKNNHPVYIYKYKYYRAFSIE
;
A
#
# COMPACT_ATOMS: atom_id res chain seq x y z
N MET A 1 28.23 -5.99 57.24
CA MET A 1 27.72 -4.91 58.13
C MET A 1 28.11 -5.23 59.56
N GLN A 2 28.15 -4.22 60.42
CA GLN A 2 28.36 -4.41 61.86
C GLN A 2 26.99 -4.44 62.53
N LYS A 3 26.67 -5.51 63.25
CA LYS A 3 25.41 -5.65 63.99
C LYS A 3 25.71 -5.69 65.48
N ALA A 4 24.95 -4.92 66.25
CA ALA A 4 24.93 -5.03 67.70
C ALA A 4 23.82 -5.98 68.12
N ASN A 5 24.08 -6.76 69.17
CA ASN A 5 23.14 -7.69 69.73
C ASN A 5 22.47 -7.06 70.95
N TYR A 6 21.28 -6.47 70.80
CA TYR A 6 20.63 -5.71 71.88
C TYR A 6 19.70 -6.56 72.76
N THR A 7 19.21 -7.69 72.26
CA THR A 7 18.13 -8.47 72.89
C THR A 7 18.59 -9.82 73.45
N SER A 8 19.78 -10.30 73.08
CA SER A 8 20.31 -11.58 73.57
C SER A 8 21.67 -11.49 74.27
N THR A 9 22.21 -10.28 74.47
CA THR A 9 23.40 -10.07 75.31
C THR A 9 23.06 -10.17 76.79
N THR A 10 23.71 -11.09 77.48
CA THR A 10 23.65 -11.23 78.93
C THR A 10 24.97 -10.82 79.57
N THR A 11 24.91 -10.18 80.73
CA THR A 11 26.09 -9.96 81.58
C THR A 11 26.38 -11.22 82.37
N ALA A 12 27.59 -11.35 82.93
CA ALA A 12 27.93 -12.46 83.83
C ALA A 12 27.03 -12.54 85.09
N SER A 13 26.36 -11.44 85.45
CA SER A 13 25.43 -11.28 86.57
C SER A 13 23.95 -11.49 86.18
N GLY A 14 23.65 -11.81 84.90
CA GLY A 14 22.27 -12.03 84.41
C GLY A 14 21.46 -10.76 84.12
N GLY A 15 22.11 -9.58 84.14
CA GLY A 15 21.50 -8.30 83.82
C GLY A 15 21.25 -8.11 82.32
N GLN A 16 20.11 -7.52 81.97
CA GLN A 16 19.83 -6.98 80.64
C GLN A 16 20.52 -5.62 80.52
N GLY A 17 21.34 -5.42 79.48
CA GLY A 17 22.34 -4.35 79.42
C GLY A 17 21.82 -2.93 79.67
N LYS A 18 22.65 -2.12 80.33
CA LYS A 18 22.43 -0.69 80.60
C LYS A 18 22.61 0.14 79.33
N TYR A 19 21.71 -0.04 78.37
CA TYR A 19 21.74 0.75 77.13
C TYR A 19 21.13 2.14 77.39
N PRO A 20 21.63 3.21 76.72
CA PRO A 20 21.14 4.59 76.89
C PRO A 20 19.70 4.80 76.40
N LEU A 21 19.15 3.82 75.68
CA LEU A 21 17.78 3.75 75.19
C LEU A 21 17.27 2.32 75.42
N SER A 22 15.96 2.12 75.35
CA SER A 22 15.39 0.76 75.47
C SER A 22 16.00 -0.16 74.40
N THR A 23 16.32 -1.39 74.79
CA THR A 23 16.89 -2.41 73.87
C THR A 23 15.99 -2.69 72.68
N GLN A 24 14.67 -2.61 72.88
CA GLN A 24 13.66 -2.70 71.83
C GLN A 24 13.73 -1.54 70.84
N THR A 25 13.91 -0.31 71.34
CA THR A 25 14.05 0.88 70.47
C THR A 25 15.35 0.82 69.65
N LEU A 26 16.45 0.39 70.26
CA LEU A 26 17.74 0.25 69.56
C LEU A 26 17.69 -0.86 68.49
N ASP A 27 17.03 -1.98 68.80
CA ASP A 27 16.82 -3.04 67.81
C ASP A 27 15.93 -2.57 66.66
N PHE A 28 14.84 -1.85 66.95
CA PHE A 28 13.98 -1.24 65.93
C PHE A 28 14.75 -0.29 65.01
N ILE A 29 15.58 0.61 65.56
CA ILE A 29 16.42 1.52 64.75
C ILE A 29 17.39 0.72 63.87
N GLN A 30 18.03 -0.33 64.41
CA GLN A 30 18.91 -1.19 63.65
C GLN A 30 18.16 -1.89 62.50
N GLN A 31 16.93 -2.35 62.72
CA GLN A 31 16.08 -2.91 61.67
C GLN A 31 15.74 -1.89 60.57
N GLN A 32 15.42 -0.64 60.93
CA GLN A 32 15.18 0.43 59.93
C GLN A 32 16.43 0.71 59.08
N VAL A 33 17.62 0.74 59.70
CA VAL A 33 18.89 0.90 58.96
C VAL A 33 19.16 -0.31 58.06
N MET A 34 18.78 -1.51 58.48
CA MET A 34 18.91 -2.71 57.64
C MET A 34 17.98 -2.68 56.42
N ILE A 35 16.80 -2.07 56.50
CA ILE A 35 15.90 -1.89 55.34
C ILE A 35 16.58 -1.08 54.24
N LEU A 36 17.38 -0.06 54.58
CA LEU A 36 18.13 0.73 53.58
C LEU A 36 19.10 -0.12 52.76
N GLN A 37 19.54 -1.27 53.27
CA GLN A 37 20.41 -2.19 52.52
C GLN A 37 19.68 -2.86 51.35
N LEU A 38 18.35 -2.97 51.41
CA LEU A 38 17.56 -3.52 50.31
C LEU A 38 17.63 -2.66 49.05
N LEU A 39 17.89 -1.35 49.18
CA LEU A 39 18.18 -0.48 48.03
C LEU A 39 19.42 -0.96 47.25
N GLY A 40 20.31 -1.70 47.91
CA GLY A 40 21.44 -2.33 47.26
C GLY A 40 21.04 -3.29 46.13
N TYR A 41 19.83 -3.86 46.12
CA TYR A 41 19.40 -4.73 45.02
C TYR A 41 19.28 -4.02 43.66
N ILE A 42 19.28 -2.69 43.61
CA ILE A 42 19.33 -1.91 42.36
C ILE A 42 20.57 -2.29 41.52
N GLY A 43 21.69 -2.60 42.18
CA GLY A 43 22.93 -3.05 41.53
C GLY A 43 22.99 -4.54 41.18
N GLY A 44 21.94 -5.30 41.48
CA GLY A 44 21.91 -6.76 41.40
C GLY A 44 22.33 -7.46 42.69
N SER A 45 22.49 -8.78 42.64
CA SER A 45 22.69 -9.60 43.86
C SER A 45 24.13 -9.65 44.36
N LYS A 46 25.14 -9.39 43.50
CA LYS A 46 26.56 -9.39 43.88
C LYS A 46 27.33 -8.36 43.06
N TYR A 47 27.81 -7.30 43.71
CA TYR A 47 28.58 -6.26 43.03
C TYR A 47 29.47 -5.49 44.01
N ILE A 48 30.46 -4.78 43.47
CA ILE A 48 31.36 -3.92 44.22
C ILE A 48 30.94 -2.47 43.97
N LEU A 49 30.54 -1.77 45.03
CA LEU A 49 30.19 -0.34 45.00
C LEU A 49 31.44 0.53 44.89
N ARG A 50 32.50 0.13 45.60
CA ARG A 50 33.77 0.84 45.62
C ARG A 50 34.89 -0.18 45.77
N GLN A 51 35.84 -0.18 44.84
CA GLN A 51 37.02 -1.03 44.95
C GLN A 51 37.95 -0.52 46.06
N PRO A 52 38.69 -1.42 46.74
CA PRO A 52 39.76 -1.02 47.64
C PRO A 52 40.98 -0.57 46.83
N ASP A 53 41.68 0.46 47.30
CA ASP A 53 42.83 1.07 46.60
C ASP A 53 44.18 0.77 47.28
N GLY A 54 44.18 -0.08 48.32
CA GLY A 54 45.36 -0.42 49.10
C GLY A 54 45.48 0.37 50.41
N THR A 55 44.79 1.50 50.50
CA THR A 55 44.79 2.43 51.64
C THR A 55 43.38 2.58 52.22
N ASN A 56 42.41 2.91 51.37
CA ASN A 56 41.00 3.01 51.69
C ASN A 56 40.29 1.67 51.49
N THR A 57 39.36 1.38 52.39
CA THR A 57 38.48 0.22 52.29
C THR A 57 37.47 0.38 51.15
N GLY A 58 37.17 -0.73 50.49
CA GLY A 58 36.09 -0.82 49.51
C GLY A 58 34.73 -1.10 50.15
N LEU A 59 33.72 -1.23 49.30
CA LEU A 59 32.36 -1.62 49.67
C LEU A 59 31.84 -2.64 48.67
N ALA A 60 31.33 -3.76 49.16
CA ALA A 60 30.72 -4.81 48.37
C ALA A 60 29.29 -5.07 48.84
N PHE A 61 28.40 -5.38 47.90
CA PHE A 61 27.06 -5.87 48.18
C PHE A 61 26.97 -7.34 47.81
N ILE A 62 26.51 -8.16 48.75
CA ILE A 62 26.39 -9.61 48.60
C ILE A 62 25.04 -10.06 49.14
N ASN A 63 24.17 -10.53 48.25
CA ASN A 63 22.89 -11.18 48.54
C ASN A 63 22.04 -10.45 49.62
N GLY A 64 21.93 -9.13 49.54
CA GLY A 64 21.15 -8.33 50.49
C GLY A 64 21.95 -7.66 51.61
N GLU A 65 23.26 -7.92 51.72
CA GLU A 65 24.12 -7.33 52.75
C GLU A 65 25.19 -6.41 52.14
N VAL A 66 25.35 -5.20 52.71
CA VAL A 66 26.49 -4.33 52.43
C VAL A 66 27.65 -4.67 53.39
N LEU A 67 28.79 -5.02 52.81
CA LEU A 67 30.02 -5.40 53.50
C LEU A 67 31.14 -4.39 53.20
N THR A 68 31.88 -4.00 54.23
CA THR A 68 33.16 -3.31 54.06
C THR A 68 34.15 -4.30 53.44
N LEU A 69 34.79 -3.90 52.35
CA LEU A 69 35.83 -4.67 51.68
C LEU A 69 37.19 -4.18 52.17
N ALA A 70 38.04 -5.07 52.67
CA ALA A 70 39.34 -4.73 53.23
C ALA A 70 40.21 -3.97 52.21
N ALA A 71 41.00 -3.00 52.69
CA ALA A 71 41.86 -2.18 51.83
C ALA A 71 42.92 -2.99 51.08
N LYS A 72 43.34 -4.11 51.65
CA LYS A 72 44.24 -5.09 51.01
C LYS A 72 43.65 -6.50 51.15
N PRO A 73 43.90 -7.39 50.17
CA PRO A 73 44.56 -7.16 48.89
C PRO A 73 43.76 -6.26 47.92
N ILE A 74 44.44 -5.61 46.97
CA ILE A 74 43.81 -4.86 45.87
C ILE A 74 43.46 -5.78 44.70
N PRO A 75 42.49 -5.40 43.83
CA PRO A 75 42.17 -6.16 42.62
C PRO A 75 43.41 -6.37 41.74
N SER A 76 43.66 -7.62 41.37
CA SER A 76 44.73 -8.01 40.44
C SER A 76 44.36 -9.32 39.74
N ALA A 77 45.11 -9.71 38.72
CA ALA A 77 44.89 -10.97 37.99
C ALA A 77 44.95 -12.23 38.88
N ASN A 78 45.57 -12.15 40.06
CA ASN A 78 45.70 -13.27 40.99
C ASN A 78 44.51 -13.41 41.95
N ILE A 79 43.62 -12.42 42.02
CA ILE A 79 42.42 -12.47 42.88
C ILE A 79 41.33 -13.29 42.19
N ARG A 80 40.80 -14.29 42.91
CA ARG A 80 39.75 -15.18 42.41
C ARG A 80 38.50 -15.19 43.28
N TYR A 81 38.60 -14.75 44.53
CA TYR A 81 37.51 -14.85 45.50
C TYR A 81 37.34 -13.57 46.32
N VAL A 82 36.12 -13.37 46.80
CA VAL A 82 35.74 -12.45 47.88
C VAL A 82 35.36 -13.31 49.08
N ASN A 83 36.19 -13.30 50.12
CA ASN A 83 35.97 -14.07 51.34
C ASN A 83 35.36 -13.18 52.41
N VAL A 84 34.34 -13.68 53.11
CA VAL A 84 33.65 -12.98 54.18
C VAL A 84 34.08 -13.59 55.52
N THR A 85 34.62 -12.75 56.40
CA THR A 85 34.98 -13.14 57.76
C THR A 85 33.97 -12.57 58.74
N THR A 86 33.45 -13.42 59.61
CA THR A 86 32.56 -13.04 60.71
C THR A 86 33.35 -13.09 62.01
N LYS A 87 33.43 -11.97 62.73
CA LYS A 87 34.06 -11.88 64.05
C LYS A 87 33.05 -11.37 65.07
N LYS A 88 32.85 -12.11 66.15
CA LYS A 88 32.10 -11.64 67.31
C LYS A 88 33.07 -11.02 68.31
N THR A 89 32.65 -9.94 68.97
CA THR A 89 33.47 -9.26 69.98
C THR A 89 32.64 -8.92 71.20
N ASP A 90 33.27 -9.11 72.35
CA ASP A 90 32.72 -8.69 73.62
C ASP A 90 32.91 -7.18 73.82
N ILE A 91 32.04 -6.56 74.62
CA ILE A 91 32.15 -5.16 75.02
C ILE A 91 32.27 -5.09 76.53
N LYS A 92 33.22 -4.28 77.02
CA LYS A 92 33.29 -3.93 78.43
C LYS A 92 32.70 -2.54 78.64
N ALA A 93 31.70 -2.43 79.51
CA ALA A 93 31.10 -1.16 79.91
C ALA A 93 30.66 -1.25 81.37
N ASP A 94 30.81 -0.15 82.12
CA ASP A 94 30.40 -0.03 83.53
C ASP A 94 30.85 -1.18 84.45
N GLY A 95 32.04 -1.75 84.21
CA GLY A 95 32.60 -2.85 85.00
C GLY A 95 32.08 -4.25 84.63
N GLU A 96 31.15 -4.36 83.68
CA GLU A 96 30.61 -5.64 83.19
C GLU A 96 31.11 -5.97 81.78
N THR A 97 31.19 -7.27 81.46
CA THR A 97 31.53 -7.77 80.12
C THR A 97 30.28 -8.34 79.44
N TYR A 98 29.89 -7.72 78.33
CA TYR A 98 28.82 -8.17 77.46
C TYR A 98 29.41 -9.11 76.41
N THR A 99 29.13 -10.39 76.55
CA THR A 99 29.65 -11.42 75.62
C THR A 99 28.95 -11.34 74.27
N GLU A 100 29.72 -11.51 73.18
CA GLU A 100 29.24 -11.47 71.79
C GLU A 100 28.40 -10.23 71.42
N ALA A 101 28.63 -9.10 72.09
CA ALA A 101 27.80 -7.91 71.98
C ALA A 101 27.79 -7.26 70.59
N ARG A 102 28.83 -7.50 69.77
CA ARG A 102 28.87 -7.08 68.36
C ARG A 102 29.34 -8.21 67.46
N THR A 103 28.73 -8.27 66.29
CA THR A 103 29.16 -9.12 65.17
C THR A 103 29.64 -8.23 64.03
N TYR A 104 30.90 -8.40 63.63
CA TYR A 104 31.52 -7.74 62.49
C TYR A 104 31.62 -8.71 61.32
N ARG A 105 31.01 -8.35 60.18
CA ARG A 105 31.20 -9.04 58.90
C ARG A 105 31.96 -8.14 57.96
N ILE A 106 33.13 -8.59 57.52
CA ILE A 106 34.06 -7.88 56.63
C ILE A 106 34.38 -8.81 55.46
N ALA A 107 34.38 -8.27 54.25
CA ALA A 107 34.82 -8.96 53.05
C ALA A 107 36.29 -8.64 52.77
N ALA A 108 37.04 -9.56 52.16
CA ALA A 108 38.39 -9.34 51.66
C ALA A 108 38.60 -10.07 50.32
N LEU A 109 39.40 -9.46 49.44
CA LEU A 109 39.82 -10.10 48.21
C LEU A 109 40.86 -11.20 48.50
N SER A 110 40.82 -12.30 47.77
CA SER A 110 41.75 -13.42 47.98
C SER A 110 42.03 -14.19 46.70
N SER A 111 43.20 -14.82 46.63
CA SER A 111 43.55 -15.79 45.59
C SER A 111 42.95 -17.18 45.83
N SER A 112 42.58 -17.49 47.08
CA SER A 112 41.99 -18.76 47.50
C SER A 112 40.69 -18.57 48.29
N ALA A 113 39.77 -19.52 48.16
CA ALA A 113 38.55 -19.56 48.95
C ALA A 113 38.87 -19.94 50.42
N SER A 114 38.16 -19.31 51.36
CA SER A 114 38.25 -19.60 52.79
C SER A 114 36.93 -19.28 53.48
N GLY A 115 36.28 -20.29 54.06
CA GLY A 115 34.98 -20.12 54.73
C GLY A 115 33.89 -19.64 53.75
N GLU A 116 33.12 -18.61 54.14
CA GLU A 116 32.11 -17.99 53.28
C GLU A 116 32.79 -17.23 52.13
N SER A 117 32.81 -17.83 50.94
CA SER A 117 33.59 -17.34 49.79
C SER A 117 32.74 -17.25 48.53
N TYR A 118 32.95 -16.22 47.74
CA TYR A 118 32.25 -15.99 46.46
C TYR A 118 33.27 -15.73 45.35
N GLU A 119 33.05 -16.28 44.15
CA GLU A 119 33.93 -16.03 43.00
C GLU A 119 33.93 -14.54 42.63
N TYR A 120 35.12 -13.94 42.56
CA TYR A 120 35.30 -12.52 42.22
C TYR A 120 34.77 -12.18 40.82
N SER A 121 34.89 -13.12 39.87
CA SER A 121 34.36 -12.96 38.49
C SER A 121 32.84 -12.78 38.42
N LYS A 122 32.11 -13.18 39.47
CA LYS A 122 30.65 -13.01 39.56
C LYS A 122 30.24 -11.66 40.13
N PHE A 123 31.19 -10.82 40.52
CA PHE A 123 30.91 -9.45 40.97
C PHE A 123 31.00 -8.49 39.79
N ALA A 124 29.90 -7.79 39.52
CA ALA A 124 29.97 -6.62 38.68
C ALA A 124 30.60 -5.45 39.46
N VAL A 125 31.38 -4.61 38.78
CA VAL A 125 31.73 -3.29 39.31
C VAL A 125 30.74 -2.31 38.71
N LEU A 126 29.94 -1.64 39.55
CA LEU A 126 28.97 -0.69 39.03
C LEU A 126 29.66 0.56 38.51
N GLU A 127 29.29 0.95 37.30
CA GLU A 127 29.65 2.26 36.79
C GLU A 127 28.79 3.33 37.43
N SER A 128 29.35 4.52 37.64
CA SER A 128 28.60 5.62 38.23
C SER A 128 27.47 6.09 37.31
N ASN A 129 26.38 6.62 37.87
CA ASN A 129 25.31 7.24 37.09
C ASN A 129 25.81 8.38 36.18
N GLN A 130 26.88 9.06 36.58
CA GLN A 130 27.53 10.09 35.77
C GLN A 130 28.19 9.46 34.53
N THR A 131 28.98 8.40 34.72
CA THR A 131 29.62 7.66 33.62
C THR A 131 28.60 7.03 32.68
N LEU A 132 27.52 6.45 33.22
CA LEU A 132 26.40 5.94 32.44
C LEU A 132 25.71 7.06 31.65
N GLY A 133 25.49 8.23 32.27
CA GLY A 133 24.95 9.41 31.62
C GLY A 133 25.85 9.95 30.50
N GLU A 134 27.17 9.92 30.69
CA GLU A 134 28.15 10.28 29.66
C GLU A 134 28.16 9.28 28.50
N LYS A 135 28.07 7.98 28.78
CA LYS A 135 27.91 6.94 27.73
C LYS A 135 26.62 7.10 26.93
N ILE A 136 25.53 7.53 27.58
CA ILE A 136 24.28 7.87 26.90
C ILE A 136 24.47 9.10 25.99
N LYS A 137 25.20 10.12 26.45
CA LYS A 137 25.51 11.32 25.63
C LYS A 137 26.46 11.02 24.47
N GLN A 138 27.36 10.05 24.64
CA GLN A 138 28.35 9.62 23.65
C GLN A 138 27.91 8.35 22.90
N MET A 139 26.61 8.05 22.89
CA MET A 139 26.10 6.82 22.28
C MET A 139 26.58 6.74 20.81
N PRO A 140 27.15 5.61 20.37
CA PRO A 140 27.78 5.52 19.05
C PRO A 140 26.81 5.90 17.93
N GLN A 141 27.33 6.57 16.89
CA GLN A 141 26.56 6.92 15.69
C GLN A 141 25.77 5.74 15.12
N THR A 142 26.28 4.51 15.28
CA THR A 142 25.61 3.26 14.89
C THR A 142 24.25 3.04 15.58
N VAL A 143 24.12 3.40 16.86
CA VAL A 143 22.86 3.28 17.61
C VAL A 143 21.88 4.38 17.20
N LEU A 144 22.39 5.60 16.96
CA LEU A 144 21.59 6.70 16.41
C LEU A 144 21.06 6.35 15.01
N ASN A 145 21.91 5.75 14.17
CA ASN A 145 21.51 5.27 12.84
C ASN A 145 20.47 4.14 12.95
N TYR A 146 20.65 3.19 13.88
CA TYR A 146 19.66 2.12 14.10
C TYR A 146 18.29 2.66 14.57
N LEU A 147 18.28 3.64 15.49
CA LEU A 147 17.05 4.30 15.93
C LEU A 147 16.43 5.13 14.81
N GLN A 148 17.25 5.77 13.96
CA GLN A 148 16.80 6.46 12.75
C GLN A 148 16.15 5.48 11.76
N ASP A 149 16.73 4.29 11.58
CA ASP A 149 16.20 3.24 10.71
C ASP A 149 14.87 2.69 11.24
N ILE A 150 14.75 2.44 12.55
CA ILE A 150 13.49 2.03 13.17
C ILE A 150 12.44 3.14 13.14
N LEU A 151 12.83 4.41 13.35
CA LEU A 151 11.91 5.55 13.21
C LEU A 151 11.47 5.72 11.76
N ALA A 152 12.34 5.50 10.78
CA ALA A 152 11.99 5.50 9.36
C ALA A 152 11.06 4.33 8.99
N GLU A 153 11.20 3.18 9.64
CA GLU A 153 10.28 2.05 9.51
C GLU A 153 8.90 2.34 10.14
N LYS A 154 8.83 3.24 11.14
CA LYS A 154 7.61 3.52 11.93
C LYS A 154 6.92 4.86 11.64
N MET A 155 7.57 5.82 10.98
CA MET A 155 6.97 7.13 10.63
C MET A 155 6.94 7.36 9.11
N PRO A 156 5.77 7.20 8.46
CA PRO A 156 5.61 7.55 7.06
C PRO A 156 5.32 9.05 6.95
N LEU A 157 6.34 9.93 6.95
CA LEU A 157 6.32 11.22 6.24
C LEU A 157 7.67 11.96 6.37
N LEU A 158 8.70 11.50 5.64
CA LEU A 158 9.90 12.31 5.42
C LEU A 158 9.53 13.51 4.54
N SER A 159 9.69 14.75 5.02
CA SER A 159 9.51 15.94 4.18
C SER A 159 10.85 16.37 3.59
N LYS A 160 10.94 16.47 2.26
CA LYS A 160 12.16 16.89 1.55
C LYS A 160 11.86 17.98 0.55
N GLU A 161 12.65 19.04 0.60
CA GLU A 161 12.58 20.15 -0.36
C GLU A 161 13.68 20.00 -1.43
N GLY A 162 13.38 20.37 -2.68
CA GLY A 162 14.39 20.43 -3.74
C GLY A 162 14.92 19.08 -4.23
N VAL A 163 14.11 18.02 -4.14
CA VAL A 163 14.55 16.66 -4.54
C VAL A 163 14.81 16.61 -6.04
N THR A 164 16.02 16.18 -6.42
CA THR A 164 16.42 16.00 -7.83
C THR A 164 15.98 14.64 -8.39
N GLN A 165 16.03 14.47 -9.71
CA GLN A 165 15.67 13.20 -10.36
C GLN A 165 16.55 12.03 -9.89
N SER A 166 17.86 12.24 -9.74
CA SER A 166 18.79 11.20 -9.29
C SER A 166 18.51 10.77 -7.84
N GLN A 167 18.18 11.73 -6.97
CA GLN A 167 17.78 11.43 -5.59
C GLN A 167 16.46 10.67 -5.53
N LEU A 168 15.50 11.01 -6.41
CA LEU A 168 14.22 10.30 -6.53
C LEU A 168 14.39 8.88 -7.08
N ASP A 169 15.30 8.69 -8.04
CA ASP A 169 15.67 7.39 -8.61
C ASP A 169 16.44 6.50 -7.63
N ALA A 170 17.16 7.09 -6.68
CA ALA A 170 17.88 6.35 -5.65
C ALA A 170 16.97 5.84 -4.51
N LEU A 171 15.71 6.26 -4.43
CA LEU A 171 14.75 5.79 -3.43
C LEU A 171 14.26 4.36 -3.75
N THR A 172 15.11 3.36 -3.49
CA THR A 172 14.82 1.94 -3.73
C THR A 172 14.52 1.14 -2.47
N THR A 173 14.33 1.82 -1.34
CA THR A 173 14.03 1.23 -0.03
C THR A 173 12.62 1.67 0.40
N PRO A 174 11.84 0.83 1.10
CA PRO A 174 10.49 1.19 1.51
C PRO A 174 10.44 2.49 2.34
N CYS A 175 9.66 3.46 1.88
CA CYS A 175 9.51 4.76 2.54
C CYS A 175 8.31 5.55 2.00
N VAL A 176 7.88 6.58 2.73
CA VAL A 176 6.92 7.59 2.28
C VAL A 176 7.56 8.98 2.45
N VAL A 177 7.60 9.75 1.37
CA VAL A 177 8.27 11.06 1.29
C VAL A 177 7.31 12.12 0.77
N SER A 178 7.13 13.22 1.50
CA SER A 178 6.50 14.45 1.01
C SER A 178 7.56 15.33 0.35
N CYS A 179 7.40 15.61 -0.95
CA CYS A 179 8.32 16.40 -1.75
C CYS A 179 7.76 17.81 -1.97
N THR A 180 8.58 18.84 -1.77
CA THR A 180 8.26 20.24 -2.09
C THR A 180 9.34 20.88 -2.95
N LYS A 181 8.95 21.74 -3.90
CA LYS A 181 9.87 22.38 -4.87
C LYS A 181 10.86 21.40 -5.53
N SER A 182 10.44 20.16 -5.73
CA SER A 182 11.25 19.08 -6.28
C SER A 182 11.18 19.03 -7.80
N VAL A 183 11.92 18.11 -8.42
CA VAL A 183 11.81 17.80 -9.84
C VAL A 183 10.35 17.55 -10.24
N LYS A 184 9.95 18.01 -11.42
CA LYS A 184 8.55 17.84 -11.86
C LYS A 184 8.22 16.36 -12.10
N VAL A 185 7.12 15.91 -11.51
CA VAL A 185 6.44 14.67 -11.89
C VAL A 185 5.05 15.02 -12.41
N GLY A 186 4.81 14.75 -13.69
CA GLY A 186 3.70 15.38 -14.40
C GLY A 186 3.88 16.89 -14.44
N ASP A 187 2.90 17.63 -13.91
CA ASP A 187 2.90 19.10 -13.94
C ASP A 187 3.25 19.75 -12.60
N SER A 188 3.54 18.96 -11.55
CA SER A 188 3.76 19.47 -10.19
C SER A 188 5.19 19.24 -9.68
N THR A 189 5.67 20.18 -8.87
CA THR A 189 6.90 20.08 -8.07
C THR A 189 6.63 19.73 -6.60
N ASN A 190 5.35 19.66 -6.20
CA ASN A 190 4.90 19.32 -4.86
C ASN A 190 4.03 18.05 -4.94
N TYR A 191 4.44 16.97 -4.27
CA TYR A 191 3.77 15.69 -4.34
C TYR A 191 4.23 14.74 -3.22
N GLY A 192 3.40 13.74 -2.89
CA GLY A 192 3.82 12.62 -2.06
C GLY A 192 4.43 11.51 -2.91
N VAL A 193 5.40 10.78 -2.37
CA VAL A 193 6.02 9.60 -2.98
C VAL A 193 5.93 8.45 -1.99
N GLU A 194 5.42 7.32 -2.44
CA GLU A 194 5.39 6.06 -1.71
C GLU A 194 6.30 5.06 -2.42
N VAL A 195 7.17 4.39 -1.68
CA VAL A 195 8.05 3.35 -2.18
C VAL A 195 7.73 2.06 -1.44
N LEU A 196 7.33 1.02 -2.18
CA LEU A 196 6.95 -0.28 -1.63
C LEU A 196 7.71 -1.41 -2.31
N PRO A 197 8.08 -2.47 -1.58
CA PRO A 197 8.72 -3.63 -2.18
C PRO A 197 7.72 -4.36 -3.09
N THR A 198 8.20 -4.83 -4.24
CA THR A 198 7.47 -5.80 -5.07
C THR A 198 8.08 -7.19 -4.82
N GLY A 199 7.32 -8.28 -4.96
CA GLY A 199 7.67 -9.63 -4.43
C GLY A 199 8.96 -10.32 -4.90
N THR A 200 9.91 -9.59 -5.48
CA THR A 200 11.26 -10.01 -5.86
C THR A 200 12.31 -9.22 -5.07
N ALA A 201 13.42 -9.85 -4.71
CA ALA A 201 14.49 -9.20 -3.94
C ALA A 201 14.97 -7.91 -4.61
N LYS A 202 15.10 -6.82 -3.83
CA LYS A 202 15.54 -5.47 -4.27
C LYS A 202 14.62 -4.79 -5.31
N SER A 203 13.46 -5.36 -5.62
CA SER A 203 12.50 -4.76 -6.54
C SER A 203 11.53 -3.85 -5.77
N VAL A 204 11.23 -2.67 -6.32
CA VAL A 204 10.29 -1.72 -5.71
C VAL A 204 9.34 -1.12 -6.72
N ARG A 205 8.18 -0.71 -6.23
CA ARG A 205 7.23 0.18 -6.89
C ARG A 205 7.30 1.56 -6.23
N GLN A 206 7.49 2.59 -7.04
CA GLN A 206 7.27 3.97 -6.60
C GLN A 206 5.93 4.48 -7.12
N THR A 207 5.14 5.08 -6.23
CA THR A 207 3.87 5.74 -6.55
C THR A 207 3.93 7.19 -6.08
N VAL A 208 3.80 8.12 -7.03
CA VAL A 208 3.67 9.55 -6.77
C VAL A 208 2.20 9.92 -6.69
N TYR A 209 1.84 10.72 -5.69
CA TYR A 209 0.52 11.25 -5.43
C TYR A 209 0.54 12.77 -5.58
N LEU A 210 -0.17 13.28 -6.58
CA LEU A 210 -0.30 14.71 -6.81
C LEU A 210 -1.42 15.33 -5.95
N PRO A 211 -1.37 16.64 -5.65
CA PRO A 211 -2.41 17.33 -4.89
C PRO A 211 -3.81 17.28 -5.52
N ASP A 212 -3.88 17.10 -6.84
CA ASP A 212 -5.13 17.01 -7.61
C ASP A 212 -5.70 15.58 -7.69
N GLY A 213 -5.09 14.63 -6.98
CA GLY A 213 -5.53 13.23 -6.93
C GLY A 213 -5.03 12.36 -8.08
N ARG A 214 -4.30 12.92 -9.06
CA ARG A 214 -3.59 12.12 -10.07
C ARG A 214 -2.46 11.32 -9.41
N LYS A 215 -2.24 10.09 -9.88
CA LYS A 215 -1.18 9.21 -9.38
C LYS A 215 -0.26 8.82 -10.50
N TYR A 216 1.03 8.64 -10.25
CA TYR A 216 1.99 8.14 -11.23
C TYR A 216 2.81 7.00 -10.63
N THR A 217 3.02 5.92 -11.38
CA THR A 217 3.74 4.73 -10.91
C THR A 217 4.91 4.41 -11.84
N ARG A 218 5.99 3.87 -11.25
CA ARG A 218 7.08 3.22 -11.97
C ARG A 218 7.64 2.06 -11.15
N TYR A 219 8.38 1.17 -11.81
CA TYR A 219 8.85 -0.09 -11.23
C TYR A 219 10.35 -0.24 -11.43
N TYR A 220 11.04 -0.65 -10.37
CA TYR A 220 12.46 -0.98 -10.37
C TYR A 220 12.61 -2.48 -10.14
N ASN A 221 13.36 -3.17 -10.99
CA ASN A 221 13.52 -4.63 -10.93
C ASN A 221 14.71 -5.10 -10.07
N GLY A 222 15.37 -4.20 -9.33
CA GLY A 222 16.59 -4.48 -8.59
C GLY A 222 17.88 -4.07 -9.28
N SER A 223 17.82 -3.75 -10.58
CA SER A 223 18.97 -3.27 -11.38
C SER A 223 18.66 -2.03 -12.20
N THR A 224 17.46 -1.95 -12.78
CA THR A 224 17.05 -0.90 -13.71
C THR A 224 15.56 -0.55 -13.55
N TRP A 225 15.21 0.67 -13.97
CA TRP A 225 13.81 1.10 -14.07
C TRP A 225 13.14 0.49 -15.31
N ILE A 226 12.03 -0.21 -15.11
CA ILE A 226 11.32 -0.95 -16.16
C ILE A 226 10.68 0.02 -17.17
N GLY A 227 11.25 0.07 -18.38
CA GLY A 227 10.84 1.02 -19.42
C GLY A 227 11.41 2.42 -19.21
N GLY A 228 12.55 2.54 -18.52
CA GLY A 228 13.24 3.80 -18.22
C GLY A 228 12.77 4.46 -16.92
N SER A 229 13.42 5.57 -16.54
CA SER A 229 13.09 6.34 -15.32
C SER A 229 11.77 7.14 -15.42
N GLY A 230 11.08 7.06 -16.55
CA GLY A 230 9.82 7.78 -16.80
C GLY A 230 8.66 7.31 -15.91
N TRP A 231 7.86 8.28 -15.47
CA TRP A 231 6.65 8.08 -14.66
C TRP A 231 5.44 7.73 -15.54
N LYS A 232 4.58 6.80 -15.09
CA LYS A 232 3.37 6.38 -15.81
C LYS A 232 2.13 6.74 -15.00
N LEU A 233 1.19 7.49 -15.56
CA LEU A 233 -0.05 7.89 -14.87
C LEU A 233 -0.88 6.66 -14.47
N GLU A 234 -1.16 6.51 -13.18
CA GLU A 234 -2.04 5.50 -12.59
C GLU A 234 -3.49 6.00 -12.64
N GLY A 235 -4.36 5.25 -13.32
CA GLY A 235 -5.70 5.69 -13.73
C GLY A 235 -5.99 5.42 -15.22
N GLU A 236 -4.95 5.13 -15.99
CA GLU A 236 -5.03 4.56 -17.33
C GLU A 236 -5.28 3.03 -17.34
N ASN A 237 -5.74 2.48 -16.22
CA ASN A 237 -6.05 1.05 -16.12
C ASN A 237 -7.49 0.81 -16.63
N LEU A 238 -7.59 0.39 -17.90
CA LEU A 238 -8.77 -0.15 -18.60
C LEU A 238 -9.88 0.81 -19.09
N ASN A 239 -9.79 2.11 -18.82
CA ASN A 239 -10.80 3.05 -19.36
C ASN A 239 -10.58 3.26 -20.87
N LEU A 240 -11.57 2.86 -21.65
CA LEU A 240 -11.68 3.21 -23.06
C LEU A 240 -12.31 4.59 -23.17
N GLU A 241 -11.63 5.49 -23.86
CA GLU A 241 -12.15 6.79 -24.23
C GLU A 241 -12.43 6.86 -25.73
N CYS A 242 -13.34 7.74 -26.12
CA CYS A 242 -13.75 7.91 -27.50
C CYS A 242 -13.99 9.37 -27.83
N LYS A 243 -13.59 9.78 -29.02
CA LYS A 243 -13.99 11.04 -29.64
C LYS A 243 -14.40 10.81 -31.09
N ILE A 244 -15.24 11.68 -31.61
CA ILE A 244 -15.72 11.62 -32.99
C ILE A 244 -15.30 12.89 -33.68
N VAL A 245 -14.50 12.78 -34.75
CA VAL A 245 -14.01 13.92 -35.53
C VAL A 245 -14.39 13.68 -36.99
N ALA A 246 -15.16 14.61 -37.57
CA ALA A 246 -15.63 14.54 -38.96
C ALA A 246 -16.29 13.20 -39.36
N GLY A 247 -16.97 12.52 -38.42
CA GLY A 247 -17.63 11.23 -38.65
C GLY A 247 -16.73 10.01 -38.46
N THR A 248 -15.43 10.20 -38.21
CA THR A 248 -14.48 9.15 -37.84
C THR A 248 -14.41 9.00 -36.33
N VAL A 249 -14.42 7.75 -35.86
CA VAL A 249 -14.34 7.42 -34.43
C VAL A 249 -12.88 7.17 -34.08
N TYR A 250 -12.38 7.89 -33.09
CA TYR A 250 -11.07 7.70 -32.50
C TYR A 250 -11.24 7.12 -31.11
N ILE A 251 -10.40 6.15 -30.76
CA ILE A 251 -10.34 5.60 -29.42
C ILE A 251 -8.98 5.90 -28.80
N ARG A 252 -8.98 5.97 -27.47
CA ARG A 252 -7.78 6.02 -26.64
C ARG A 252 -7.98 5.02 -25.51
N HIS A 253 -6.92 4.30 -25.17
CA HIS A 253 -6.89 3.45 -24.00
C HIS A 253 -5.58 3.67 -23.28
N GLY A 254 -5.57 3.40 -21.98
CA GLY A 254 -4.32 3.30 -21.24
C GLY A 254 -3.61 1.96 -21.42
N LYS A 255 -2.67 1.61 -20.54
CA LYS A 255 -1.88 0.39 -20.70
C LYS A 255 -2.77 -0.86 -20.57
N LEU A 256 -2.87 -1.63 -21.64
CA LEU A 256 -3.58 -2.91 -21.62
C LEU A 256 -2.68 -4.00 -21.02
N PRO A 257 -3.17 -4.80 -20.07
CA PRO A 257 -2.46 -6.00 -19.61
C PRO A 257 -2.18 -6.97 -20.76
N GLU A 258 -1.16 -7.81 -20.59
CA GLU A 258 -0.84 -8.84 -21.57
C GLU A 258 -2.05 -9.79 -21.79
N GLY A 259 -2.30 -10.17 -23.04
CA GLY A 259 -3.44 -11.01 -23.42
C GLY A 259 -4.80 -10.28 -23.54
N CYS A 260 -4.93 -9.04 -23.06
CA CYS A 260 -6.17 -8.28 -23.22
C CYS A 260 -6.37 -7.80 -24.67
N LYS A 261 -7.63 -7.80 -25.13
CA LYS A 261 -8.06 -7.38 -26.48
C LYS A 261 -9.20 -6.37 -26.40
N ILE A 262 -9.34 -5.50 -27.40
CA ILE A 262 -10.50 -4.62 -27.56
C ILE A 262 -11.48 -5.28 -28.53
N ILE A 263 -12.71 -5.52 -28.10
CA ILE A 263 -13.74 -6.15 -28.93
C ILE A 263 -14.86 -5.18 -29.28
N MET A 264 -15.46 -5.39 -30.46
CA MET A 264 -16.66 -4.68 -30.87
C MET A 264 -17.92 -5.44 -30.42
N LEU A 265 -18.78 -4.74 -29.70
CA LEU A 265 -20.06 -5.23 -29.22
C LEU A 265 -21.22 -4.62 -30.00
N ARG A 266 -22.30 -5.38 -30.10
CA ARG A 266 -23.59 -4.90 -30.61
C ARG A 266 -24.67 -5.15 -29.59
N LYS A 267 -25.54 -4.17 -29.35
CA LYS A 267 -26.72 -4.39 -28.50
C LYS A 267 -27.77 -5.21 -29.23
N LYS A 268 -28.05 -6.42 -28.74
CA LYS A 268 -29.12 -7.27 -29.29
C LYS A 268 -30.45 -6.90 -28.65
N ARG A 269 -31.21 -6.04 -29.32
CA ARG A 269 -32.57 -5.65 -28.90
C ARG A 269 -33.56 -6.75 -29.28
N ARG A 270 -34.22 -7.34 -28.30
CA ARG A 270 -35.37 -8.25 -28.49
C ARG A 270 -36.56 -7.74 -27.68
N SER A 271 -37.69 -7.55 -28.34
CA SER A 271 -38.94 -7.11 -27.69
C SER A 271 -39.45 -8.14 -26.67
N ARG A 272 -40.09 -7.63 -25.61
CA ARG A 272 -40.86 -8.39 -24.60
C ARG A 272 -41.96 -9.27 -25.21
N TRP A 273 -42.37 -8.98 -26.44
CA TRP A 273 -43.42 -9.70 -27.14
C TRP A 273 -42.86 -10.44 -28.35
N ARG A 274 -43.23 -11.71 -28.49
CA ARG A 274 -43.09 -12.48 -29.73
C ARG A 274 -44.46 -12.51 -30.40
N SER A 275 -44.55 -12.00 -31.62
CA SER A 275 -45.67 -12.41 -32.49
C SER A 275 -45.32 -13.82 -32.98
N THR A 276 -46.13 -14.78 -32.60
CA THR A 276 -46.22 -16.07 -33.29
C THR A 276 -47.24 -15.84 -34.40
N GLY A 277 -46.94 -16.25 -35.64
CA GLY A 277 -47.92 -16.09 -36.72
C GLY A 277 -47.53 -15.19 -37.88
N GLY A 278 -46.35 -15.36 -38.48
CA GLY A 278 -46.12 -14.81 -39.82
C GLY A 278 -46.91 -15.59 -40.88
N GLY A 279 -46.87 -15.17 -42.15
CA GLY A 279 -47.53 -15.88 -43.26
C GLY A 279 -47.12 -17.35 -43.42
N LYS A 280 -45.99 -17.77 -42.82
CA LYS A 280 -45.46 -19.15 -42.78
C LYS A 280 -45.68 -19.90 -41.46
N ALA A 281 -46.55 -19.43 -40.56
CA ALA A 281 -46.78 -20.09 -39.28
C ALA A 281 -47.98 -21.05 -39.32
N TYR A 282 -47.91 -22.14 -38.56
CA TYR A 282 -49.04 -23.05 -38.34
C TYR A 282 -50.31 -22.31 -37.91
N THR A 283 -51.46 -22.71 -38.46
CA THR A 283 -52.76 -22.05 -38.31
C THR A 283 -53.10 -21.74 -36.85
N LYS A 284 -52.86 -22.69 -35.94
CA LYS A 284 -53.09 -22.56 -34.48
C LYS A 284 -52.29 -21.46 -33.76
N ASN A 285 -51.23 -20.96 -34.40
CA ASN A 285 -50.30 -19.98 -33.83
C ASN A 285 -50.34 -18.64 -34.58
N ARG A 286 -51.23 -18.47 -35.57
CA ARG A 286 -51.36 -17.24 -36.35
C ARG A 286 -51.96 -16.12 -35.49
N GLY A 287 -51.39 -14.90 -35.53
CA GLY A 287 -51.89 -13.74 -34.78
C GLY A 287 -51.62 -13.71 -33.27
N LYS A 288 -51.20 -14.82 -32.64
CA LYS A 288 -50.97 -14.88 -31.19
C LYS A 288 -49.73 -14.08 -30.77
N ARG A 289 -49.80 -13.41 -29.61
CA ARG A 289 -48.68 -12.69 -28.99
C ARG A 289 -48.33 -13.30 -27.65
N ILE A 290 -47.10 -13.81 -27.54
CA ILE A 290 -46.61 -14.46 -26.31
C ILE A 290 -45.60 -13.53 -25.63
N LYS A 291 -45.74 -13.38 -24.31
CA LYS A 291 -44.79 -12.65 -23.46
C LYS A 291 -43.49 -13.45 -23.35
N ARG A 292 -42.36 -12.78 -23.46
CA ARG A 292 -41.02 -13.37 -23.32
C ARG A 292 -40.08 -12.39 -22.63
N ALA A 293 -38.99 -12.91 -22.07
CA ALA A 293 -37.91 -12.10 -21.54
C ALA A 293 -37.33 -11.19 -22.65
N PRO A 294 -37.36 -9.85 -22.50
CA PRO A 294 -36.69 -8.96 -23.43
C PRO A 294 -35.17 -9.15 -23.31
N LYS A 295 -34.45 -9.14 -24.44
CA LYS A 295 -32.97 -9.10 -24.45
C LYS A 295 -32.52 -7.68 -24.71
N ARG A 296 -31.62 -7.17 -23.87
CA ARG A 296 -31.00 -5.84 -23.96
C ARG A 296 -29.48 -5.87 -23.79
N GLN A 297 -28.89 -7.07 -23.86
CA GLN A 297 -27.47 -7.32 -23.65
C GLN A 297 -26.64 -6.87 -24.86
N TYR A 298 -25.42 -6.44 -24.58
CA TYR A 298 -24.36 -6.33 -25.57
C TYR A 298 -23.77 -7.72 -25.82
N VAL A 299 -23.51 -8.04 -27.09
CA VAL A 299 -22.93 -9.31 -27.51
C VAL A 299 -21.76 -9.05 -28.46
N HIS A 300 -20.74 -9.91 -28.42
CA HIS A 300 -19.58 -9.82 -29.31
C HIS A 300 -20.04 -9.91 -30.76
N TYR A 301 -19.83 -8.83 -31.53
CA TYR A 301 -20.33 -8.73 -32.88
C TYR A 301 -19.40 -9.50 -33.82
N LYS A 302 -19.86 -10.67 -34.32
CA LYS A 302 -19.14 -11.50 -35.30
C LYS A 302 -17.69 -11.87 -34.90
N GLY A 303 -17.38 -11.83 -33.61
CA GLY A 303 -16.01 -12.04 -33.14
C GLY A 303 -15.04 -10.92 -33.48
N VAL A 304 -15.52 -9.71 -33.82
CA VAL A 304 -14.67 -8.59 -34.22
C VAL A 304 -13.74 -8.17 -33.08
N VAL A 305 -12.44 -8.25 -33.35
CA VAL A 305 -11.35 -7.73 -32.51
C VAL A 305 -10.73 -6.52 -33.22
N LEU A 306 -10.49 -5.46 -32.46
CA LEU A 306 -9.90 -4.21 -32.94
C LEU A 306 -8.41 -4.17 -32.62
N ASN A 307 -7.64 -3.48 -33.46
CA ASN A 307 -6.23 -3.19 -33.17
C ASN A 307 -6.09 -2.31 -31.92
N THR A 308 -4.89 -2.36 -31.33
CA THR A 308 -4.47 -1.50 -30.24
C THR A 308 -3.34 -0.59 -30.72
N SER A 309 -3.14 0.55 -30.05
CA SER A 309 -2.02 1.47 -30.29
C SER A 309 -1.23 1.67 -28.99
N THR A 310 -0.21 2.53 -29.05
CA THR A 310 0.49 3.03 -27.86
C THR A 310 -0.52 3.60 -26.85
N ALA A 311 -0.39 3.19 -25.59
CA ALA A 311 -1.22 3.69 -24.49
C ALA A 311 -1.18 5.23 -24.44
N GLY A 312 -2.33 5.85 -24.13
CA GLY A 312 -2.47 7.31 -24.05
C GLY A 312 -2.59 8.03 -25.40
N THR A 313 -2.42 7.34 -26.53
CA THR A 313 -2.53 7.95 -27.87
C THR A 313 -3.92 7.77 -28.49
N TRP A 314 -4.37 8.77 -29.25
CA TRP A 314 -5.59 8.68 -30.04
C TRP A 314 -5.32 7.98 -31.36
N TYR A 315 -6.14 6.98 -31.71
CA TYR A 315 -6.04 6.29 -32.99
C TYR A 315 -7.40 5.85 -33.52
N VAL A 316 -7.45 5.54 -34.82
CA VAL A 316 -8.65 4.99 -35.47
C VAL A 316 -8.62 3.46 -35.36
N PRO A 317 -9.62 2.84 -34.70
CA PRO A 317 -9.64 1.40 -34.55
C PRO A 317 -10.05 0.72 -35.86
N LYS A 318 -9.29 -0.31 -36.22
CA LYS A 318 -9.50 -1.18 -37.38
C LYS A 318 -9.68 -2.62 -36.92
N CYS A 319 -10.53 -3.36 -37.62
CA CYS A 319 -10.71 -4.78 -37.35
C CYS A 319 -9.46 -5.58 -37.77
N ILE A 320 -8.94 -6.39 -36.85
CA ILE A 320 -7.79 -7.27 -37.08
C ILE A 320 -8.14 -8.75 -37.05
N SER A 321 -9.30 -9.10 -36.49
CA SER A 321 -9.77 -10.48 -36.42
C SER A 321 -11.29 -10.54 -36.32
N VAL A 322 -11.85 -11.65 -36.80
CA VAL A 322 -13.28 -12.01 -36.80
C VAL A 322 -13.41 -13.51 -36.46
N ALA A 323 -14.58 -13.94 -35.98
CA ALA A 323 -14.79 -15.35 -35.60
C ALA A 323 -14.89 -16.29 -36.80
N ASN A 324 -15.50 -15.85 -37.91
CA ASN A 324 -15.63 -16.65 -39.13
C ASN A 324 -14.99 -15.92 -40.31
N THR A 325 -13.71 -16.16 -40.51
CA THR A 325 -12.92 -15.52 -41.57
C THR A 325 -13.48 -15.80 -42.95
N LYS A 326 -14.13 -16.95 -43.20
CA LYS A 326 -14.70 -17.27 -44.52
C LYS A 326 -15.89 -16.38 -44.89
N LEU A 327 -16.74 -16.04 -43.92
CA LEU A 327 -17.95 -15.25 -44.16
C LEU A 327 -17.75 -13.76 -43.95
N ASP A 328 -16.81 -13.37 -43.09
CA ASP A 328 -16.66 -12.01 -42.60
C ASP A 328 -15.29 -11.39 -42.96
N HIS A 329 -14.55 -11.99 -43.90
CA HIS A 329 -13.24 -11.50 -44.38
C HIS A 329 -13.23 -10.02 -44.74
N ASP A 330 -14.28 -9.54 -45.42
CA ASP A 330 -14.38 -8.14 -45.90
C ASP A 330 -14.41 -7.09 -44.78
N MET A 331 -14.58 -7.52 -43.54
CA MET A 331 -14.52 -6.67 -42.36
C MET A 331 -13.09 -6.38 -41.90
N LEU A 332 -12.11 -7.22 -42.27
CA LEU A 332 -10.71 -7.03 -41.90
C LEU A 332 -10.17 -5.70 -42.44
N ASN A 333 -9.33 -5.04 -41.65
CA ASN A 333 -8.75 -3.71 -41.91
C ASN A 333 -9.75 -2.57 -42.09
N LYS A 334 -11.06 -2.80 -41.94
CA LYS A 334 -12.06 -1.75 -42.01
C LYS A 334 -12.15 -1.00 -40.69
N GLU A 335 -12.32 0.31 -40.81
CA GLU A 335 -12.72 1.19 -39.72
C GLU A 335 -14.20 1.01 -39.39
N LEU A 336 -14.63 1.61 -38.28
CA LEU A 336 -15.99 1.45 -37.75
C LEU A 336 -17.11 1.79 -38.74
N GLY A 337 -16.92 2.78 -39.62
CA GLY A 337 -17.90 3.11 -40.67
C GLY A 337 -18.12 1.96 -41.67
N GLY A 338 -17.06 1.20 -41.97
CA GLY A 338 -17.12 -0.02 -42.77
C GLY A 338 -17.72 -1.19 -41.98
N LEU A 339 -17.26 -1.40 -40.74
CA LEU A 339 -17.75 -2.48 -39.86
C LEU A 339 -19.25 -2.36 -39.56
N CYS A 340 -19.78 -1.14 -39.49
CA CYS A 340 -21.18 -0.86 -39.21
C CYS A 340 -22.05 -0.81 -40.48
N ARG A 341 -21.46 -0.82 -41.69
CA ARG A 341 -22.21 -0.77 -42.96
C ARG A 341 -23.31 -1.85 -43.06
N PRO A 342 -23.08 -3.12 -42.64
CA PRO A 342 -24.11 -4.15 -42.67
C PRO A 342 -25.33 -3.87 -41.77
N PHE A 343 -25.25 -2.89 -40.86
CA PHE A 343 -26.41 -2.51 -40.06
C PHE A 343 -27.46 -1.71 -40.84
N VAL A 344 -27.08 -1.14 -41.98
CA VAL A 344 -27.98 -0.45 -42.90
C VAL A 344 -28.45 -1.45 -43.96
N VAL A 345 -29.73 -1.80 -43.93
CA VAL A 345 -30.34 -2.72 -44.88
C VAL A 345 -31.14 -1.91 -45.91
N LYS A 346 -30.71 -1.95 -47.18
CA LYS A 346 -31.52 -1.43 -48.29
C LYS A 346 -32.66 -2.41 -48.58
N LYS A 347 -33.87 -1.90 -48.72
CA LYS A 347 -35.04 -2.65 -49.20
C LYS A 347 -35.30 -2.29 -50.66
N ALA A 348 -36.24 -3.00 -51.28
CA ALA A 348 -36.82 -2.55 -52.54
C ALA A 348 -37.32 -1.11 -52.38
N ASP A 349 -37.10 -0.32 -53.43
CA ASP A 349 -37.59 1.05 -53.51
C ASP A 349 -39.12 1.05 -53.41
N ASP A 350 -39.70 2.15 -52.92
CA ASP A 350 -41.15 2.24 -52.83
C ASP A 350 -41.79 2.42 -54.22
N ALA A 351 -43.12 2.31 -54.29
CA ALA A 351 -43.87 2.45 -55.54
C ALA A 351 -43.68 3.81 -56.25
N SER A 352 -43.08 4.79 -55.56
CA SER A 352 -42.75 6.11 -56.10
C SER A 352 -41.26 6.24 -56.44
N GLY A 353 -40.53 5.12 -56.47
CA GLY A 353 -39.09 5.06 -56.80
C GLY A 353 -38.17 5.60 -55.71
N ASN A 354 -38.66 5.85 -54.49
CA ASN A 354 -37.79 6.36 -53.42
C ASN A 354 -37.01 5.23 -52.75
N GLU A 355 -35.74 5.51 -52.44
CA GLU A 355 -34.91 4.59 -51.69
C GLU A 355 -35.46 4.34 -50.29
N VAL A 356 -35.57 3.06 -49.92
CA VAL A 356 -36.05 2.62 -48.62
C VAL A 356 -34.95 1.90 -47.85
N TYR A 357 -34.56 2.47 -46.70
CA TYR A 357 -33.57 1.87 -45.81
C TYR A 357 -34.19 1.40 -44.50
N ARG A 358 -33.48 0.51 -43.80
CA ARG A 358 -33.84 0.07 -42.46
C ARG A 358 -32.59 -0.20 -41.63
N MET A 359 -32.57 0.32 -40.41
CA MET A 359 -31.52 -0.03 -39.44
C MET A 359 -31.80 -1.39 -38.80
N THR A 360 -30.75 -2.19 -38.64
CA THR A 360 -30.89 -3.54 -38.10
C THR A 360 -31.40 -3.52 -36.66
N GLY A 361 -32.47 -4.27 -36.40
CA GLY A 361 -33.14 -4.33 -35.10
C GLY A 361 -34.15 -3.20 -34.85
N VAL A 362 -34.33 -2.28 -35.81
CA VAL A 362 -35.38 -1.25 -35.79
C VAL A 362 -36.53 -1.69 -36.70
N ARG A 363 -37.78 -1.35 -36.38
CA ARG A 363 -38.96 -1.76 -37.19
C ARG A 363 -39.26 -0.81 -38.34
N ASN A 364 -39.27 0.48 -38.05
CA ASN A 364 -39.68 1.50 -39.01
C ASN A 364 -38.62 1.69 -40.10
N ALA A 365 -39.08 1.88 -41.33
CA ALA A 365 -38.24 2.18 -42.48
C ALA A 365 -37.83 3.66 -42.49
N ILE A 366 -36.75 3.96 -43.20
CA ILE A 366 -36.26 5.31 -43.46
C ILE A 366 -36.39 5.53 -44.97
N THR A 367 -37.44 6.24 -45.37
CA THR A 367 -37.77 6.58 -46.77
C THR A 367 -38.34 7.99 -46.79
N VAL A 368 -38.37 8.66 -47.95
CA VAL A 368 -39.02 9.96 -48.18
C VAL A 368 -40.53 9.91 -47.88
N LYS A 369 -41.19 8.82 -48.25
CA LYS A 369 -42.64 8.64 -48.09
C LYS A 369 -43.05 8.57 -46.61
N LYS A 370 -43.98 9.42 -46.19
CA LYS A 370 -44.52 9.40 -44.83
C LYS A 370 -45.56 8.29 -44.68
N SER A 371 -45.42 7.48 -43.63
CA SER A 371 -46.42 6.53 -43.14
C SER A 371 -46.18 6.20 -41.66
N ALA A 372 -47.15 5.54 -41.02
CA ALA A 372 -47.06 5.10 -39.62
C ALA A 372 -45.86 4.17 -39.32
N HIS A 373 -45.24 3.59 -40.36
CA HIS A 373 -44.08 2.69 -40.24
C HIS A 373 -42.79 3.28 -40.80
N THR A 374 -42.71 4.61 -40.90
CA THR A 374 -41.53 5.34 -41.40
C THR A 374 -40.98 6.33 -40.37
N GLN A 375 -39.71 6.68 -40.49
CA GLN A 375 -39.03 7.65 -39.63
C GLN A 375 -37.88 8.32 -40.39
N ASN A 376 -37.51 9.53 -39.96
CA ASN A 376 -36.42 10.30 -40.60
C ASN A 376 -35.03 9.83 -40.18
N SER A 377 -34.91 9.17 -39.03
CA SER A 377 -33.63 8.70 -38.50
C SER A 377 -33.80 7.44 -37.67
N ALA A 378 -32.80 6.57 -37.68
CA ALA A 378 -32.72 5.46 -36.74
C ALA A 378 -31.27 5.15 -36.40
N TYR A 379 -31.07 4.37 -35.33
CA TYR A 379 -29.73 3.97 -34.90
C TYR A 379 -29.66 2.52 -34.44
N THR A 380 -28.46 1.96 -34.51
CA THR A 380 -28.07 0.72 -33.85
C THR A 380 -27.05 1.03 -32.76
N GLN A 381 -27.25 0.47 -31.56
CA GLN A 381 -26.30 0.60 -30.47
C GLN A 381 -25.15 -0.39 -30.64
N ILE A 382 -23.95 0.14 -30.57
CA ILE A 382 -22.68 -0.60 -30.58
C ILE A 382 -21.90 -0.22 -29.33
N GLY A 383 -20.84 -0.97 -29.02
CA GLY A 383 -19.92 -0.57 -27.98
C GLY A 383 -18.57 -1.22 -28.11
N PHE A 384 -17.62 -0.76 -27.30
CA PHE A 384 -16.29 -1.36 -27.17
C PHE A 384 -16.07 -1.79 -25.74
N GLN A 385 -15.32 -2.87 -25.59
CA GLN A 385 -14.96 -3.39 -24.28
C GLN A 385 -13.55 -4.00 -24.37
N VAL A 386 -12.75 -3.77 -23.34
CA VAL A 386 -11.48 -4.47 -23.15
C VAL A 386 -11.79 -5.80 -22.49
N VAL A 387 -11.34 -6.91 -23.05
CA VAL A 387 -11.60 -8.25 -22.52
C VAL A 387 -10.31 -9.04 -22.39
N SER A 388 -10.25 -9.93 -21.40
CA SER A 388 -9.34 -11.07 -21.39
C SER A 388 -10.11 -12.31 -21.79
N TYR A 389 -9.45 -13.21 -22.51
CA TYR A 389 -9.99 -14.53 -22.80
C TYR A 389 -9.51 -15.49 -21.72
N ASN A 390 -10.44 -16.29 -21.21
CA ASN A 390 -10.10 -17.47 -20.42
C ASN A 390 -9.43 -18.52 -21.31
N ALA A 391 -8.74 -19.48 -20.68
CA ALA A 391 -8.10 -20.59 -21.39
C ALA A 391 -9.08 -21.43 -22.22
N ASP A 392 -10.36 -21.47 -21.83
CA ASP A 392 -11.45 -22.13 -22.55
C ASP A 392 -12.04 -21.30 -23.71
N GLY A 393 -11.48 -20.11 -23.99
CA GLY A 393 -11.95 -19.18 -25.01
C GLY A 393 -13.18 -18.36 -24.61
N SER A 394 -13.71 -18.54 -23.39
CA SER A 394 -14.78 -17.70 -22.86
C SER A 394 -14.25 -16.30 -22.51
N VAL A 395 -15.13 -15.30 -22.59
CA VAL A 395 -14.77 -13.90 -22.29
C VAL A 395 -14.84 -13.69 -20.77
N ALA A 396 -13.69 -13.51 -20.12
CA ALA A 396 -13.65 -12.96 -18.78
C ALA A 396 -14.01 -11.47 -18.86
N VAL A 397 -15.07 -11.07 -18.16
CA VAL A 397 -15.59 -9.71 -18.25
C VAL A 397 -14.60 -8.74 -17.58
N GLY A 398 -13.87 -7.99 -18.40
CA GLY A 398 -13.06 -6.84 -17.98
C GLY A 398 -13.66 -5.54 -18.49
N GLY A 399 -13.51 -4.45 -17.73
CA GLY A 399 -13.76 -3.07 -18.18
C GLY A 399 -15.21 -2.63 -18.44
N ASN A 400 -15.46 -1.33 -18.30
CA ASN A 400 -16.72 -0.68 -18.69
C ASN A 400 -16.92 -0.74 -20.22
N ILE A 401 -18.18 -0.90 -20.66
CA ILE A 401 -18.51 -0.81 -22.10
C ILE A 401 -18.60 0.66 -22.50
N LEU A 402 -17.74 1.08 -23.43
CA LEU A 402 -17.88 2.36 -24.11
C LEU A 402 -19.02 2.26 -25.14
N LYS A 403 -20.11 3.00 -24.94
CA LYS A 403 -21.35 2.87 -25.71
C LYS A 403 -21.44 3.95 -26.79
N LEU A 404 -21.84 3.54 -27.99
CA LEU A 404 -22.02 4.42 -29.15
C LEU A 404 -23.32 4.08 -29.88
N LYS A 405 -23.85 5.07 -30.60
CA LYS A 405 -24.97 4.91 -31.54
C LYS A 405 -24.46 5.16 -32.95
N TYR A 406 -24.68 4.19 -33.83
CA TYR A 406 -24.48 4.35 -35.25
C TYR A 406 -25.82 4.69 -35.91
N HIS A 407 -25.90 5.88 -36.49
CA HIS A 407 -27.12 6.48 -37.04
C HIS A 407 -27.16 6.37 -38.56
N LEU A 408 -28.37 6.20 -39.08
CA LEU A 408 -28.74 6.60 -40.43
C LEU A 408 -29.77 7.71 -40.32
N ARG A 409 -29.47 8.87 -40.90
CA ARG A 409 -30.34 10.06 -40.89
C ARG A 409 -30.64 10.50 -42.31
N ARG A 410 -31.91 10.76 -42.59
CA ARG A 410 -32.36 11.41 -43.82
C ARG A 410 -32.37 12.92 -43.56
N LEU A 411 -31.48 13.66 -44.18
CA LEU A 411 -31.39 15.12 -44.04
C LEU A 411 -31.76 15.80 -45.35
N ARG A 412 -32.52 16.89 -45.24
CA ARG A 412 -32.85 17.76 -46.36
C ARG A 412 -31.62 18.60 -46.68
N THR A 413 -31.06 18.43 -47.87
CA THR A 413 -29.86 19.16 -48.31
C THR A 413 -30.26 20.10 -49.44
N ARG A 414 -29.78 21.35 -49.37
CA ARG A 414 -29.93 22.34 -50.43
C ARG A 414 -28.92 22.05 -51.53
N ILE A 415 -29.38 21.92 -52.77
CA ILE A 415 -28.56 21.63 -53.95
C ILE A 415 -28.89 22.66 -55.01
N GLN A 416 -27.88 23.26 -55.62
CA GLN A 416 -28.08 24.17 -56.74
C GLN A 416 -28.57 23.37 -57.96
N GLN A 417 -29.73 23.72 -58.49
CA GLN A 417 -30.30 23.10 -59.69
C GLN A 417 -29.86 23.82 -60.97
N GLY A 418 -29.48 25.10 -60.85
CA GLY A 418 -29.06 25.96 -61.95
C GLY A 418 -28.95 27.40 -61.49
N VAL A 419 -29.09 28.33 -62.44
CA VAL A 419 -29.20 29.76 -62.21
C VAL A 419 -30.49 30.28 -62.85
N ASP A 420 -31.09 31.32 -62.29
CA ASP A 420 -32.27 31.98 -62.85
C ASP A 420 -31.90 32.91 -64.03
N LYS A 421 -32.89 33.59 -64.60
CA LYS A 421 -32.71 34.53 -65.73
C LYS A 421 -31.79 35.72 -65.39
N ASN A 422 -31.54 35.97 -64.10
CA ASN A 422 -30.69 37.04 -63.60
C ASN A 422 -29.35 36.49 -63.06
N ASN A 423 -29.01 35.25 -63.42
CA ASN A 423 -27.78 34.55 -63.03
C ASN A 423 -27.65 34.26 -61.52
N HIS A 424 -28.75 34.30 -60.76
CA HIS A 424 -28.74 33.91 -59.35
C HIS A 424 -28.91 32.40 -59.16
N PRO A 425 -28.18 31.78 -58.22
CA PRO A 425 -28.27 30.34 -58.00
C PRO A 425 -29.65 29.92 -57.51
N VAL A 426 -30.33 29.07 -58.30
CA VAL A 426 -31.61 28.47 -57.91
C VAL A 426 -31.33 27.17 -57.18
N TYR A 427 -31.88 27.05 -55.97
CA TYR A 427 -31.68 25.90 -55.11
C TYR A 427 -32.93 25.04 -54.99
N ILE A 428 -32.77 23.74 -55.16
CA ILE A 428 -33.75 22.74 -54.75
C ILE A 428 -33.31 21.99 -53.51
N TYR A 429 -34.28 21.40 -52.84
CA TYR A 429 -34.01 20.55 -51.70
C TYR A 429 -34.15 19.09 -52.10
N LYS A 430 -33.08 18.31 -51.94
CA LYS A 430 -33.13 16.85 -52.04
C LYS A 430 -32.82 16.22 -50.69
N TYR A 431 -33.42 15.07 -50.43
CA TYR A 431 -33.08 14.28 -49.25
C TYR A 431 -31.85 13.42 -49.54
N LYS A 432 -30.85 13.49 -48.65
CA LYS A 432 -29.68 12.61 -48.66
C LYS A 432 -29.63 11.81 -47.37
N TYR A 433 -29.08 10.60 -47.45
CA TYR A 433 -28.91 9.70 -46.32
C TYR A 433 -27.48 9.79 -45.78
N TYR A 434 -27.36 10.18 -44.52
CA TYR A 434 -26.08 10.36 -43.84
C TYR A 434 -25.90 9.30 -42.75
N ARG A 435 -24.69 8.78 -42.67
CA ARG A 435 -24.25 7.84 -41.63
C ARG A 435 -23.41 8.62 -40.64
N ALA A 436 -23.68 8.46 -39.35
CA ALA A 436 -22.99 9.20 -38.31
C ALA A 436 -22.87 8.38 -37.02
N PHE A 437 -21.87 8.70 -36.21
CA PHE A 437 -21.74 8.16 -34.87
C PHE A 437 -22.14 9.22 -33.84
N SER A 438 -22.64 8.79 -32.68
CA SER A 438 -22.75 9.62 -31.49
C SER A 438 -22.40 8.81 -30.26
N ILE A 439 -21.82 9.47 -29.25
CA ILE A 439 -21.59 8.89 -27.92
C ILE A 439 -22.94 8.77 -27.20
N GLU A 440 -23.12 7.72 -26.38
CA GLU A 440 -24.34 7.48 -25.60
C GLU A 440 -24.25 7.99 -24.17
#